data_AF-A0A2V7Z677-F1
#
_entry.id   AF-A0A2V7Z677-F1
#
_cell.length_a   1.000
_cell.length_b   1.000
_cell.length_c   1.000
_cell.angle_alpha   90.00
_cell.angle_beta   90.00
_cell.angle_gamma   90.00
#
_symmetry.space_group_name_H-M   'P 1'
#
loop_
_entity.id
_entity.type
_entity.pdbx_description
1 polymer ?
#
loop_
_entity_poly.entity_id
_entity_poly.type
_entity_poly.pdbx_seq_one_letter_code
_entity_poly.pdbx_strand_id
1 'polypeptide(L)'
;MAIARDDRRDPGNDPANWISGKHVTYFEEPDIIYMRFGGAATTEDSLELLRRQVAMSEGRSLLFFLIDAEELDNIAPEGRKAVAETLKEIPLRGMAVIKAPLKAKVVTKLVITAINLFRKDSNLNPIAFFDTEEEGRAWIASRRKMFSP
;
A
#
# COMPACT_ATOMS: atom_id res chain seq x y z
N MET A 1 -27.62 -2.55 -2.97
CA MET A 1 -26.71 -1.67 -3.73
C MET A 1 -25.52 -2.50 -4.16
N ALA A 2 -25.36 -2.71 -5.46
CA ALA A 2 -24.29 -3.52 -6.02
C ALA A 2 -22.97 -2.76 -5.93
N ILE A 3 -21.95 -3.40 -5.35
CA ILE A 3 -20.58 -2.93 -5.37
C ILE A 3 -20.17 -2.95 -6.85
N ALA A 4 -19.91 -1.78 -7.43
CA ALA A 4 -19.44 -1.68 -8.81
C ALA A 4 -18.18 -2.54 -8.95
N ARG A 5 -18.25 -3.55 -9.81
CA ARG A 5 -17.10 -4.36 -10.21
C ARG A 5 -16.21 -3.44 -11.05
N ASP A 6 -15.11 -2.97 -10.45
CA ASP A 6 -14.01 -2.36 -11.20
C ASP A 6 -13.35 -3.50 -11.99
N ASP A 7 -13.67 -3.62 -13.28
CA ASP A 7 -13.22 -4.66 -14.21
C ASP A 7 -11.71 -4.59 -14.53
N ARG A 8 -10.91 -3.90 -13.72
CA ARG A 8 -9.45 -3.85 -13.86
C ARG A 8 -8.81 -5.05 -13.17
N ARG A 9 -8.85 -6.18 -13.90
CA ARG A 9 -8.33 -7.53 -13.58
C ARG A 9 -9.03 -8.15 -12.38
N ASP A 10 -9.83 -9.19 -12.66
CA ASP A 10 -10.38 -10.08 -11.63
C ASP A 10 -9.26 -10.47 -10.65
N PRO A 11 -9.26 -9.93 -9.41
CA PRO A 11 -8.20 -10.22 -8.46
C PRO A 11 -8.24 -11.69 -8.04
N GLY A 12 -9.31 -12.43 -8.34
CA GLY A 12 -9.55 -13.79 -7.86
C GLY A 12 -8.67 -14.89 -8.45
N ASN A 13 -7.84 -14.61 -9.47
CA ASN A 13 -7.12 -15.68 -10.19
C ASN A 13 -5.60 -15.77 -9.93
N ASP A 14 -5.03 -14.85 -9.15
CA ASP A 14 -3.64 -14.94 -8.66
C ASP A 14 -3.67 -15.24 -7.15
N PRO A 15 -3.05 -16.33 -6.67
CA PRO A 15 -3.00 -16.66 -5.25
C PRO A 15 -2.32 -15.58 -4.38
N ALA A 16 -1.56 -14.66 -4.97
CA ALA A 16 -0.99 -13.51 -4.26
C ALA A 16 -2.04 -12.44 -3.96
N ASN A 17 -3.07 -12.29 -4.79
CA ASN A 17 -4.14 -11.32 -4.57
C ASN A 17 -5.00 -11.74 -3.38
N TRP A 18 -5.47 -10.75 -2.63
CA TRP A 18 -6.26 -11.00 -1.44
C TRP A 18 -7.41 -10.00 -1.32
N ILE A 19 -8.58 -10.56 -1.01
CA ILE A 19 -9.80 -9.83 -0.71
C ILE A 19 -10.33 -10.39 0.61
N SER A 20 -10.44 -9.53 1.63
CA SER A 20 -11.08 -9.87 2.90
C SER A 20 -12.06 -8.77 3.27
N GLY A 21 -13.35 -9.11 3.28
CA GLY A 21 -14.42 -8.12 3.42
C GLY A 21 -14.31 -7.05 2.33
N LYS A 22 -13.96 -5.83 2.74
CA LYS A 22 -13.75 -4.68 1.84
C LYS A 22 -12.28 -4.32 1.60
N HIS A 23 -11.36 -5.02 2.27
CA HIS A 23 -9.92 -4.89 2.06
C HIS A 23 -9.51 -5.60 0.80
N VAL A 24 -8.66 -4.96 0.00
CA VAL A 24 -8.15 -5.51 -1.26
C VAL A 24 -6.65 -5.25 -1.32
N THR A 25 -5.88 -6.24 -1.74
CA THR A 25 -4.49 -6.03 -2.19
C THR A 25 -4.22 -6.90 -3.41
N TYR A 26 -3.53 -6.34 -4.40
CA TYR A 26 -3.10 -7.08 -5.58
C TYR A 26 -1.85 -6.45 -6.19
N PHE A 27 -1.17 -7.25 -7.01
CA PHE A 27 -0.03 -6.78 -7.77
C PHE A 27 -0.43 -6.31 -9.18
N GLU A 28 0.09 -5.16 -9.56
CA GLU A 28 -0.01 -4.61 -10.90
C GLU A 28 1.39 -4.56 -11.52
N GLU A 29 1.61 -5.37 -12.56
CA GLU A 29 2.80 -5.25 -13.38
C GLU A 29 2.98 -3.79 -13.89
N PRO A 30 4.21 -3.25 -13.86
CA PRO A 30 5.46 -3.98 -13.58
C PRO A 30 5.90 -3.98 -12.10
N ASP A 31 5.36 -3.09 -11.26
CA ASP A 31 5.99 -2.75 -9.97
C ASP A 31 5.05 -2.08 -8.95
N ILE A 32 3.73 -2.14 -9.11
CA ILE A 32 2.79 -1.51 -8.19
C ILE A 32 2.09 -2.58 -7.36
N ILE A 33 2.08 -2.43 -6.04
CA ILE A 33 1.13 -3.13 -5.17
C ILE A 33 0.00 -2.15 -4.86
N TYR A 34 -1.20 -2.47 -5.34
CA TYR A 34 -2.40 -1.72 -5.02
C TYR A 34 -3.00 -2.25 -3.72
N MET A 35 -3.49 -1.34 -2.88
CA MET A 35 -4.17 -1.64 -1.63
C MET A 35 -5.39 -0.76 -1.46
N ARG A 36 -6.52 -1.33 -1.04
CA ARG A 36 -7.68 -0.59 -0.54
C ARG A 36 -8.01 -1.03 0.87
N PHE A 37 -8.18 -0.07 1.78
CA PHE A 37 -8.69 -0.34 3.12
C PHE A 37 -10.19 -0.01 3.18
N GLY A 38 -11.01 -1.01 3.45
CA GLY A 38 -12.45 -0.82 3.60
C GLY A 38 -12.88 -0.78 5.07
N GLY A 39 -12.47 0.26 5.80
CA GLY A 39 -12.76 0.44 7.22
C GLY A 39 -11.52 0.38 8.11
N ALA A 40 -11.70 -0.11 9.33
CA ALA A 40 -10.60 -0.33 10.28
C ALA A 40 -9.88 -1.65 9.95
N ALA A 41 -8.56 -1.60 9.83
CA ALA A 41 -7.74 -2.80 9.68
C ALA A 41 -7.36 -3.34 11.06
N THR A 42 -7.74 -4.59 11.33
CA THR A 42 -7.32 -5.30 12.55
C THR A 42 -5.85 -5.71 12.46
N THR A 43 -5.29 -6.22 13.56
CA THR A 43 -3.95 -6.80 13.56
C THR A 43 -3.85 -8.00 12.61
N GLU A 44 -4.88 -8.86 12.57
CA GLU A 44 -4.93 -10.02 11.68
C GLU A 44 -4.95 -9.58 10.20
N ASP A 45 -5.80 -8.60 9.85
CA ASP A 45 -5.84 -8.04 8.50
C ASP A 45 -4.47 -7.45 8.11
N SER A 46 -3.84 -6.75 9.05
CA SER A 46 -2.53 -6.13 8.82
C SER A 46 -1.44 -7.18 8.58
N LEU A 47 -1.42 -8.28 9.34
CA LEU A 47 -0.44 -9.36 9.18
C LEU A 47 -0.64 -10.14 7.88
N GLU A 48 -1.89 -10.40 7.50
CA GLU A 48 -2.18 -11.10 6.24
C GLU A 48 -1.85 -10.22 5.03
N LEU A 49 -2.21 -8.93 5.05
CA LEU A 49 -1.80 -7.97 4.01
C LEU A 49 -0.27 -7.95 3.84
N LEU A 50 0.44 -7.91 4.97
CA LEU A 50 1.90 -7.88 4.98
C LEU A 50 2.49 -9.16 4.38
N ARG A 51 1.96 -10.33 4.73
CA ARG A 51 2.38 -11.62 4.17
C ARG A 51 2.23 -11.65 2.65
N ARG A 52 1.12 -11.11 2.13
CA ARG A 52 0.86 -11.03 0.68
C ARG A 52 1.80 -10.04 0.00
N GLN A 53 2.03 -8.87 0.59
CA GLN A 53 2.95 -7.86 0.07
C GLN A 53 4.38 -8.38 -0.04
N VAL A 54 4.84 -9.18 0.94
CA VAL A 54 6.14 -9.85 0.87
C VAL A 54 6.19 -10.80 -0.32
N ALA A 55 5.20 -11.70 -0.46
CA ALA A 55 5.14 -12.64 -1.57
C ALA A 55 5.11 -11.91 -2.94
N MET A 56 4.35 -10.82 -3.06
CA MET A 56 4.33 -9.97 -4.27
C MET A 56 5.67 -9.30 -4.57
N SER A 57 6.52 -9.14 -3.55
CA SER A 57 7.83 -8.49 -3.68
C SER A 57 8.98 -9.41 -4.06
N GLU A 58 8.77 -10.74 -3.95
CA GLU A 58 9.80 -11.72 -4.24
C GLU A 58 10.32 -11.60 -5.69
N GLY A 59 11.65 -11.58 -5.84
CA GLY A 59 12.31 -11.46 -7.14
C GLY A 59 12.29 -10.07 -7.77
N ARG A 60 11.70 -9.06 -7.11
CA ARG A 60 11.60 -7.69 -7.64
C ARG A 60 12.66 -6.79 -7.01
N SER A 61 13.13 -5.81 -7.79
CA SER A 61 14.16 -4.85 -7.36
C SER A 61 13.59 -3.44 -7.09
N LEU A 62 12.35 -3.20 -7.52
CA LEU A 62 11.68 -1.91 -7.46
C LEU A 62 10.18 -2.11 -7.24
N LEU A 63 9.61 -1.43 -6.25
CA LEU A 63 8.17 -1.45 -5.97
C LEU A 63 7.63 -0.10 -5.54
N PHE A 64 6.35 0.13 -5.83
CA PHE A 64 5.57 1.26 -5.35
C PHE A 64 4.27 0.76 -4.74
N PHE A 65 3.76 1.48 -3.73
CA PHE A 65 2.39 1.27 -3.25
C PHE A 65 1.46 2.34 -3.81
N LEU A 66 0.29 1.89 -4.25
CA LEU A 66 -0.85 2.75 -4.53
C LEU A 66 -1.96 2.39 -3.54
N ILE A 67 -2.26 3.31 -2.63
CA ILE A 67 -3.11 3.06 -1.47
C ILE A 67 -4.39 3.89 -1.61
N ASP A 68 -5.50 3.23 -1.87
CA ASP A 68 -6.83 3.82 -1.74
C ASP A 68 -7.23 3.82 -0.26
N ALA A 69 -7.31 5.03 0.30
CA ALA A 69 -7.60 5.27 1.70
C ALA A 69 -8.96 5.94 1.92
N GLU A 70 -9.86 5.89 0.93
CA GLU A 70 -11.20 6.52 0.98
C GLU A 70 -12.00 6.05 2.20
N GLU A 71 -11.99 4.74 2.46
CA GLU A 71 -12.70 4.12 3.58
C GLU A 71 -11.76 3.79 4.76
N LEU A 72 -10.51 4.28 4.78
CA LEU A 72 -9.58 3.97 5.86
C LEU A 72 -9.99 4.67 7.16
N ASP A 73 -10.34 3.87 8.18
CA ASP A 73 -10.74 4.41 9.49
C ASP A 73 -9.59 4.43 10.50
N ASN A 74 -8.94 3.29 10.70
CA ASN A 74 -7.80 3.14 11.60
C ASN A 74 -6.95 1.91 11.23
N ILE A 75 -5.70 1.89 11.71
CA ILE A 75 -4.79 0.74 11.65
C ILE A 75 -4.33 0.45 13.07
N ALA A 76 -4.58 -0.78 13.53
CA ALA A 76 -4.22 -1.25 14.87
C ALA A 76 -2.74 -0.94 15.20
N PRO A 77 -2.46 -0.21 16.30
CA PRO A 77 -1.09 0.11 16.72
C PRO A 77 -0.18 -1.10 16.87
N GLU A 78 -0.71 -2.21 17.35
CA GLU A 78 -0.01 -3.46 17.65
C GLU A 78 0.59 -4.07 16.37
N GLY A 79 -0.06 -3.87 15.22
CA GLY A 79 0.44 -4.32 13.92
C GLY A 79 1.58 -3.45 13.35
N ARG A 80 1.79 -2.22 13.86
CA ARG A 80 2.72 -1.26 13.25
C ARG A 80 4.18 -1.68 13.33
N LYS A 81 4.58 -2.38 14.40
CA LYS A 81 5.96 -2.90 14.54
C LYS A 81 6.24 -3.99 13.51
N ALA A 82 5.34 -4.96 13.37
CA ALA A 82 5.47 -6.02 12.36
C ALA A 82 5.53 -5.42 10.95
N VAL A 83 4.63 -4.47 10.64
CA VAL A 83 4.67 -3.71 9.38
C VAL A 83 6.01 -3.01 9.18
N ALA A 84 6.53 -2.34 10.20
CA ALA A 84 7.81 -1.64 10.11
C ALA A 84 9.01 -2.58 9.89
N GLU A 85 9.00 -3.77 10.48
CA GLU A 85 10.05 -4.77 10.31
C GLU A 85 10.01 -5.37 8.91
N THR A 86 8.84 -5.83 8.46
CA THR A 86 8.71 -6.48 7.16
C THR A 86 8.82 -5.52 5.98
N LEU A 87 8.35 -4.28 6.10
CA LEU A 87 8.53 -3.30 5.03
C LEU A 87 10.00 -2.91 4.80
N LYS A 88 10.96 -3.36 5.62
CA LYS A 88 12.41 -3.23 5.33
C LYS A 88 12.87 -4.20 4.25
N GLU A 89 12.19 -5.34 4.12
CA GLU A 89 12.53 -6.42 3.19
C GLU A 89 11.98 -6.13 1.79
N ILE A 90 10.95 -5.29 1.70
CA ILE A 90 10.35 -4.88 0.44
C ILE A 90 11.21 -3.76 -0.19
N PRO A 91 11.62 -3.87 -1.47
CA PRO A 91 12.35 -2.83 -2.22
C PRO A 91 11.44 -1.65 -2.61
N LEU A 92 10.65 -1.17 -1.65
CA LEU A 92 9.75 -0.05 -1.81
C LEU A 92 10.58 1.19 -2.17
N ARG A 93 10.06 1.95 -3.13
CA ARG A 93 10.59 3.24 -3.59
C ARG A 93 9.49 4.28 -3.69
N GLY A 94 8.39 4.14 -2.96
CA GLY A 94 7.38 5.21 -2.84
C GLY A 94 5.98 4.72 -2.56
N MET A 95 5.19 5.60 -1.94
CA MET A 95 3.79 5.35 -1.60
C MET A 95 2.93 6.53 -2.08
N ALA A 96 2.01 6.27 -3.00
CA ALA A 96 0.96 7.21 -3.38
C ALA A 96 -0.31 6.83 -2.62
N VAL A 97 -0.86 7.77 -1.84
CA VAL A 97 -2.12 7.58 -1.13
C VAL A 97 -3.17 8.43 -1.81
N ILE A 98 -4.26 7.81 -2.24
CA ILE A 98 -5.32 8.45 -3.00
C ILE A 98 -6.60 8.52 -2.16
N LYS A 99 -7.42 9.54 -2.42
CA LYS A 99 -8.75 9.73 -1.80
C LYS A 99 -8.75 9.73 -0.27
N ALA A 100 -7.63 10.04 0.37
CA ALA A 100 -7.53 9.98 1.82
C ALA A 100 -8.30 11.14 2.48
N PRO A 101 -9.37 10.91 3.26
CA PRO A 101 -9.94 11.95 4.10
C PRO A 101 -8.92 12.37 5.18
N LEU A 102 -9.15 13.53 5.82
CA LEU A 102 -8.20 14.09 6.81
C LEU A 102 -7.82 13.07 7.90
N LYS A 103 -8.79 12.31 8.39
CA LYS A 103 -8.57 11.24 9.38
C LYS A 103 -7.61 10.17 8.85
N ALA A 104 -7.83 9.67 7.64
CA ALA A 104 -6.96 8.69 7.00
C ALA A 104 -5.54 9.26 6.80
N LYS A 105 -5.40 10.52 6.36
CA LYS A 105 -4.08 11.19 6.24
C LYS A 105 -3.31 11.18 7.57
N VAL A 106 -4.00 11.40 8.69
CA VAL A 106 -3.40 11.35 10.04
C VAL A 106 -2.98 9.92 10.40
N VAL A 107 -3.87 8.94 10.25
CA VAL A 107 -3.59 7.53 10.52
C VAL A 107 -2.39 7.04 9.71
N THR A 108 -2.37 7.31 8.40
CA THR A 108 -1.25 6.93 7.53
C THR A 108 0.05 7.57 7.98
N LYS A 109 0.05 8.87 8.31
CA LYS A 109 1.27 9.54 8.82
C LYS A 109 1.79 8.88 10.10
N LEU A 110 0.93 8.49 11.04
CA LEU A 110 1.35 7.79 12.26
C LEU A 110 2.00 6.44 11.96
N VAL A 111 1.44 5.67 11.01
CA VAL A 111 2.01 4.39 10.59
C VAL A 111 3.36 4.59 9.92
N ILE A 112 3.49 5.59 9.03
CA ILE A 112 4.76 5.91 8.36
C ILE A 112 5.81 6.39 9.35
N THR A 113 5.44 7.22 10.33
CA THR A 113 6.36 7.63 11.40
C THR A 113 6.86 6.41 12.16
N ALA A 114 5.97 5.48 12.53
CA ALA A 114 6.38 4.23 13.17
C ALA A 114 7.33 3.42 12.27
N ILE A 115 7.02 3.25 10.98
CA ILE A 115 7.88 2.54 10.03
C ILE A 115 9.27 3.19 9.92
N ASN A 116 9.32 4.52 9.83
CA ASN A 116 10.55 5.27 9.68
C ASN A 116 11.43 5.24 10.94
N LEU A 117 10.85 5.14 12.14
CA LEU A 117 11.63 4.96 13.38
C LEU A 117 12.49 3.70 13.34
N PHE A 118 12.07 2.67 12.61
CA PHE A 118 12.79 1.41 12.55
C PHE A 118 13.69 1.28 11.30
N ARG A 119 13.61 2.20 10.33
CA ARG A 119 14.39 2.14 9.08
C ARG A 119 15.69 2.95 9.20
N LYS A 120 16.78 2.40 8.65
CA LYS A 120 18.09 3.08 8.61
C LYS A 120 18.17 4.19 7.54
N ASP A 121 17.40 4.07 6.45
CA ASP A 121 17.36 5.05 5.36
C ASP A 121 15.91 5.55 5.10
N SER A 122 15.55 6.66 5.74
CA SER A 122 14.23 7.29 5.58
C SER A 122 14.03 7.99 4.23
N ASN A 123 15.12 8.32 3.52
CA ASN A 123 15.08 9.12 2.28
C ASN A 123 14.64 8.35 1.03
N LEU A 124 14.59 7.01 1.07
CA LEU A 124 14.28 6.21 -0.13
C LEU A 124 12.77 6.07 -0.41
N ASN A 125 11.92 6.45 0.55
CA ASN A 125 10.48 6.13 0.54
C ASN A 125 9.52 7.30 0.83
N PRO A 126 9.56 8.42 0.09
CA PRO A 126 8.51 9.43 0.20
C PRO A 126 7.09 8.89 0.07
N ILE A 127 6.20 9.53 0.82
CA ILE A 127 4.76 9.37 0.74
C ILE A 127 4.15 10.64 0.16
N ALA A 128 3.23 10.49 -0.78
CA ALA A 128 2.50 11.60 -1.38
C ALA A 128 0.99 11.31 -1.34
N PHE A 129 0.19 12.37 -1.16
CA PHE A 129 -1.26 12.28 -1.07
C PHE A 129 -1.88 12.95 -2.29
N PHE A 130 -2.87 12.31 -2.88
CA PHE A 130 -3.58 12.76 -4.07
C PHE A 130 -5.08 12.62 -3.88
N ASP A 131 -5.86 13.39 -4.63
CA ASP A 131 -7.31 13.32 -4.56
C ASP A 131 -7.83 12.24 -5.52
N THR A 132 -7.09 11.93 -6.58
CA THR A 132 -7.47 10.95 -7.60
C THR A 132 -6.44 9.82 -7.78
N GLU A 133 -6.89 8.71 -8.37
CA GLU A 133 -6.03 7.57 -8.71
C GLU A 133 -5.03 7.96 -9.80
N GLU A 134 -5.49 8.72 -10.79
CA GLU A 134 -4.72 9.20 -11.94
C GLU A 134 -3.52 10.03 -11.50
N GLU A 135 -3.71 10.96 -10.56
CA GLU A 135 -2.63 11.76 -9.98
C GLU A 135 -1.59 10.89 -9.24
N GLY A 136 -2.06 9.94 -8.44
CA GLY A 136 -1.19 9.01 -7.72
C GLY A 136 -0.33 8.16 -8.67
N ARG A 137 -0.95 7.65 -9.73
CA ARG A 137 -0.25 6.89 -10.78
C ARG A 137 0.73 7.75 -11.57
N ALA A 138 0.35 8.97 -11.92
CA ALA A 138 1.24 9.91 -12.60
C ALA A 138 2.49 10.21 -11.76
N TRP A 139 2.32 10.37 -10.46
CA TRP A 139 3.45 10.56 -9.55
C TRP A 139 4.34 9.31 -9.44
N ILE A 140 3.76 8.11 -9.33
CA ILE A 140 4.54 6.85 -9.36
C ILE A 140 5.34 6.75 -10.68
N ALA A 141 4.71 7.05 -11.81
CA ALA A 141 5.36 7.00 -13.11
C ALA A 141 6.54 8.00 -13.22
N SER A 142 6.37 9.22 -12.71
CA SER A 142 7.47 10.19 -12.60
C SER A 142 8.60 9.65 -11.73
N ARG A 143 8.25 9.00 -10.61
CA ARG A 143 9.21 8.48 -9.65
C ARG A 143 9.98 7.27 -10.16
N ARG A 144 9.32 6.38 -10.89
CA ARG A 144 9.93 5.21 -11.55
C ARG A 144 11.10 5.61 -12.45
N LYS A 145 11.02 6.77 -13.12
CA LYS A 145 12.10 7.29 -13.97
C LYS A 145 13.40 7.62 -13.21
N MET A 146 13.36 7.81 -11.89
CA MET A 146 14.56 8.02 -11.08
C MET A 146 15.31 6.72 -10.75
N PHE A 147 14.69 5.56 -11.00
CA PHE A 147 15.23 4.24 -10.68
C PHE A 147 15.38 3.34 -11.92
N SER A 148 14.79 3.74 -13.04
CA SER A 148 15.10 3.15 -14.34
C SER A 148 16.46 3.71 -14.79
N PRO A 149 17.42 2.85 -15.21
CA PRO A 149 18.61 3.30 -15.93
C PRO A 149 18.25 4.00 -17.25
#